data_AF-A0AA92VTK7-F1
#
_entry.id   AF-A0AA92VTK7-F1
#
_cell.length_a   1.000
_cell.length_b   1.000
_cell.length_c   1.000
_cell.angle_alpha   90.00
_cell.angle_beta   90.00
_cell.angle_gamma   90.00
#
_symmetry.space_group_name_H-M   'P 1'
#
loop_
_entity.id
_entity.type
_entity.pdbx_description
1 polymer ?
#
loop_
_entity_poly.entity_id
_entity_poly.type
_entity_poly.pdbx_seq_one_letter_code
_entity_poly.pdbx_strand_id
1 'polypeptide(L)'
;MPEKDLTNGAVDITFTHALSLLNIKIEFGTDFNTTTPLAANPINNINIGGSINKGFADLSADPITVAVDATCAPVLIEPELGEFTAAANNDAHAIANYSAILIPQTITEGFRVEFEINGKIYVWRAPENVTATLEAGKKHLLTLTVGKDFVKAGSIQASPWVEGTGATLETE
;
A
#
# COMPACT_ATOMS: atom_id res chain seq x y z
N MET A 1 41.19 -7.80 -15.48
CA MET A 1 40.02 -8.12 -14.62
C MET A 1 40.27 -7.39 -13.32
N PRO A 2 39.85 -6.11 -13.22
CA PRO A 2 38.44 -5.70 -13.05
C PRO A 2 37.99 -4.54 -13.96
N GLU A 3 38.89 -4.02 -14.80
CA GLU A 3 38.70 -2.77 -15.57
C GLU A 3 37.51 -2.75 -16.54
N LYS A 4 36.95 -3.91 -16.90
CA LYS A 4 35.77 -4.03 -17.78
C LYS A 4 34.43 -4.00 -17.05
N ASP A 5 34.44 -4.26 -15.74
CA ASP A 5 33.23 -4.32 -14.90
C ASP A 5 33.09 -3.04 -14.05
N LEU A 6 33.95 -2.05 -14.29
CA LEU A 6 34.00 -0.78 -13.59
C LEU A 6 33.67 0.35 -14.56
N THR A 7 32.76 1.24 -14.16
CA THR A 7 32.57 2.53 -14.82
C THR A 7 33.48 3.55 -14.14
N ASN A 8 34.50 4.03 -14.84
CA ASN A 8 35.49 4.99 -14.31
C ASN A 8 36.19 4.54 -13.00
N GLY A 9 36.46 3.24 -12.85
CA GLY A 9 37.09 2.68 -11.66
C GLY A 9 36.15 2.46 -10.46
N ALA A 10 34.84 2.74 -10.63
CA ALA A 10 33.81 2.51 -9.64
C ALA A 10 32.88 1.35 -10.04
N VAL A 11 32.28 0.70 -9.04
CA VAL A 11 31.22 -0.29 -9.23
C VAL A 11 29.89 0.44 -9.26
N ASP A 12 29.18 0.36 -10.37
CA ASP A 12 27.81 0.87 -10.46
C ASP A 12 26.85 -0.11 -9.77
N ILE A 13 26.24 0.31 -8.68
CA ILE A 13 25.25 -0.48 -7.94
C ILE A 13 23.87 0.13 -8.19
N THR A 14 22.97 -0.64 -8.80
CA THR A 14 21.56 -0.26 -8.97
C THR A 14 20.69 -1.14 -8.08
N PHE A 15 19.96 -0.51 -7.16
CA PHE A 15 18.96 -1.20 -6.34
C PHE A 15 17.58 -1.17 -7.03
N THR A 16 16.86 -2.29 -6.94
CA THR A 16 15.47 -2.40 -7.40
C THR A 16 14.59 -2.95 -6.28
N HIS A 17 13.33 -2.52 -6.22
CA HIS A 17 12.40 -3.04 -5.22
C HIS A 17 11.87 -4.41 -5.67
N ALA A 18 12.17 -5.45 -4.88
CA ALA A 18 11.67 -6.80 -5.16
C ALA A 18 10.24 -7.05 -4.61
N LEU A 19 9.73 -6.15 -3.77
CA LEU A 19 8.41 -6.22 -3.15
C LEU A 19 7.40 -5.29 -3.84
N SER A 20 6.14 -5.36 -3.42
CA SER A 20 5.06 -4.48 -3.89
C SER A 20 4.66 -3.48 -2.80
N LEU A 21 4.41 -2.22 -3.16
CA LEU A 21 3.88 -1.22 -2.24
C LEU A 21 2.38 -1.03 -2.50
N LEU A 22 1.54 -1.22 -1.49
CA LEU A 22 0.12 -0.86 -1.55
C LEU A 22 -0.11 0.42 -0.75
N ASN A 23 -0.48 1.49 -1.45
CA ASN A 23 -0.98 2.72 -0.85
C ASN A 23 -2.51 2.66 -0.80
N ILE A 24 -3.07 3.11 0.32
CA ILE A 24 -4.51 3.22 0.53
C ILE A 24 -4.81 4.67 0.85
N LYS A 25 -5.61 5.32 0.00
CA LYS A 25 -6.13 6.66 0.23
C LYS A 25 -7.59 6.54 0.65
N ILE A 26 -7.92 6.92 1.88
CA ILE A 26 -9.28 6.94 2.39
C ILE A 26 -9.77 8.39 2.42
N GLU A 27 -10.79 8.68 1.62
CA GLU A 27 -11.44 9.98 1.53
C GLU A 27 -12.76 9.95 2.31
N PHE A 28 -12.90 10.84 3.29
CA PHE A 28 -14.08 10.93 4.13
C PHE A 28 -15.14 11.80 3.46
N GLY A 29 -16.38 11.30 3.39
CA GLY A 29 -17.53 12.07 2.94
C GLY A 29 -17.82 13.27 3.86
N THR A 30 -18.51 14.28 3.35
CA THR A 30 -18.86 15.49 4.11
C THR A 30 -19.79 15.22 5.29
N ASP A 31 -20.45 14.05 5.31
CA ASP A 31 -21.25 13.55 6.45
C ASP A 31 -20.44 13.42 7.75
N PHE A 32 -19.11 13.40 7.68
CA PHE A 32 -18.22 13.43 8.84
C PHE A 32 -17.98 14.84 9.41
N ASN A 33 -18.45 15.89 8.72
CA ASN A 33 -18.20 17.29 9.07
C ASN A 33 -19.46 18.05 9.56
N THR A 34 -20.51 17.35 10.00
CA THR A 34 -21.84 17.97 10.21
C THR A 34 -21.87 19.12 11.22
N THR A 35 -21.06 19.05 12.27
CA THR A 35 -20.96 20.10 13.31
C THR A 35 -19.63 20.83 13.25
N THR A 36 -18.56 20.09 13.00
CA THR A 36 -17.18 20.57 12.94
C THR A 36 -16.45 19.79 11.86
N PRO A 37 -15.61 20.43 11.04
CA PRO A 37 -14.76 19.72 10.09
C PRO A 37 -13.91 18.66 10.79
N LEU A 38 -13.75 17.50 10.14
CA LEU A 38 -12.94 16.41 10.66
C LEU A 38 -11.46 16.83 10.72
N ALA A 39 -10.98 17.09 11.94
CA ALA A 39 -9.66 17.67 12.20
C ALA A 39 -8.56 16.65 12.54
N ALA A 40 -8.93 15.40 12.85
CA ALA A 40 -8.02 14.33 13.19
C ALA A 40 -8.48 13.02 12.56
N ASN A 41 -7.55 12.11 12.30
CA ASN A 41 -7.84 10.80 11.75
C ASN A 41 -8.68 9.98 12.76
N PRO A 42 -9.93 9.63 12.44
CA PRO A 42 -10.79 8.89 13.36
C PRO A 42 -10.68 7.36 13.19
N ILE A 43 -9.84 6.90 12.26
CA ILE A 43 -9.66 5.48 11.96
C ILE A 43 -8.80 4.81 13.03
N ASN A 44 -9.27 3.65 13.49
CA ASN A 44 -8.55 2.72 14.34
C ASN A 44 -8.57 1.31 13.69
N ASN A 45 -7.66 0.44 14.12
CA ASN A 45 -7.69 -1.00 13.81
C ASN A 45 -7.78 -1.32 12.31
N ILE A 46 -7.06 -0.59 11.46
CA ILE A 46 -7.07 -0.80 10.01
C ILE A 46 -6.27 -2.05 9.63
N ASN A 47 -6.84 -2.87 8.75
CA ASN A 47 -6.25 -4.12 8.29
C ASN A 47 -6.52 -4.37 6.80
N ILE A 48 -5.53 -4.94 6.12
CA ILE A 48 -5.62 -5.47 4.76
C ILE A 48 -5.77 -6.99 4.86
N GLY A 49 -6.85 -7.52 4.29
CA GLY A 49 -7.10 -8.95 4.25
C GLY A 49 -6.82 -9.58 2.89
N GLY A 50 -6.57 -10.89 2.88
CA GLY A 50 -6.36 -11.69 1.66
C GLY A 50 -4.90 -11.84 1.24
N SER A 51 -3.96 -11.25 1.99
CA SER A 51 -2.52 -11.29 1.68
C SER A 51 -1.80 -12.41 2.44
N ILE A 52 -0.85 -13.09 1.79
CA ILE A 52 0.10 -14.00 2.43
C ILE A 52 1.36 -13.20 2.82
N ASN A 53 1.84 -13.38 4.06
CA ASN A 53 2.99 -12.65 4.62
C ASN A 53 4.29 -13.46 4.72
N LYS A 54 4.30 -14.67 4.15
CA LYS A 54 5.47 -15.55 4.07
C LYS A 54 5.79 -15.85 2.62
N GLY A 55 7.08 -15.98 2.34
CA GLY A 55 7.55 -16.23 0.99
C GLY A 55 9.04 -16.49 0.95
N PHE A 56 9.54 -16.65 -0.27
CA PHE A 56 10.92 -16.98 -0.56
C PHE A 56 11.50 -15.95 -1.52
N ALA A 57 12.79 -15.65 -1.35
CA ALA A 57 13.56 -14.83 -2.27
C ALA A 57 14.56 -15.72 -3.03
N ASP A 58 14.59 -15.60 -4.35
CA ASP A 58 15.64 -16.19 -5.17
C ASP A 58 16.67 -15.10 -5.48
N LEU A 59 17.78 -15.13 -4.72
CA LEU A 59 18.90 -14.20 -4.88
C LEU A 59 19.83 -14.55 -6.05
N SER A 60 19.64 -15.72 -6.67
CA SER A 60 20.38 -16.13 -7.87
C SER A 60 19.70 -15.68 -9.17
N ALA A 61 18.44 -15.27 -9.10
CA ALA A 61 17.72 -14.67 -10.20
C ALA A 61 18.20 -13.23 -10.48
N ASP A 62 18.17 -12.84 -11.76
CA ASP A 62 18.48 -11.48 -12.22
C ASP A 62 17.30 -10.93 -13.04
N PRO A 63 16.50 -9.98 -12.50
CA PRO A 63 16.59 -9.44 -11.15
C PRO A 63 16.17 -10.44 -10.07
N ILE A 64 16.51 -10.16 -8.80
CA ILE A 64 16.07 -10.94 -7.62
C ILE A 64 14.54 -11.06 -7.64
N THR A 65 14.03 -12.26 -7.43
CA THR A 65 12.59 -12.51 -7.36
C THR A 65 12.14 -12.84 -5.94
N VAL A 66 10.93 -12.39 -5.58
CA VAL A 66 10.29 -12.75 -4.31
C VAL A 66 8.88 -13.24 -4.62
N ALA A 67 8.51 -14.39 -4.06
CA ALA A 67 7.20 -15.00 -4.25
C ALA A 67 6.62 -15.48 -2.92
N VAL A 68 5.29 -15.46 -2.81
CA VAL A 68 4.58 -16.01 -1.65
C VAL A 68 4.76 -17.51 -1.52
N ASP A 69 4.79 -17.99 -0.27
CA ASP A 69 4.59 -19.40 0.02
C ASP A 69 3.10 -19.72 -0.10
N ALA A 70 2.69 -20.23 -1.26
CA ALA A 70 1.30 -20.54 -1.57
C ALA A 70 0.68 -21.63 -0.67
N THR A 71 1.46 -22.30 0.19
CA THR A 71 0.94 -23.23 1.20
C THR A 71 0.43 -22.52 2.46
N CYS A 72 0.81 -21.26 2.66
CA CYS A 72 0.38 -20.45 3.80
C CYS A 72 -1.02 -19.88 3.59
N ALA A 73 -1.81 -19.83 4.67
CA ALA A 73 -3.09 -19.14 4.66
C ALA A 73 -2.89 -17.61 4.64
N PRO A 74 -3.81 -16.86 4.00
CA PRO A 74 -3.82 -15.40 4.10
C PRO A 74 -3.97 -14.91 5.54
N VAL A 75 -3.37 -13.76 5.84
CA VAL A 75 -3.43 -13.09 7.13
C VAL A 75 -4.01 -11.68 7.00
N LEU A 76 -4.22 -11.03 8.15
CA LEU A 76 -4.44 -9.59 8.21
C LEU A 76 -3.09 -8.87 8.30
N ILE A 77 -2.93 -7.81 7.50
CA ILE A 77 -1.76 -6.93 7.53
C ILE A 77 -2.20 -5.56 8.02
N GLU A 78 -1.60 -5.09 9.10
CA GLU A 78 -1.73 -3.71 9.55
C GLU A 78 -0.85 -2.82 8.66
N PRO A 79 -1.42 -1.85 7.92
CA PRO A 79 -0.62 -0.89 7.17
C PRO A 79 -0.08 0.22 8.08
N GLU A 80 1.01 0.84 7.65
CA GLU A 80 1.58 2.01 8.30
C GLU A 80 0.73 3.25 8.03
N LEU A 81 0.52 4.07 9.06
CA LEU A 81 -0.16 5.35 8.94
C LEU A 81 0.73 6.35 8.18
N GLY A 82 0.19 6.91 7.10
CA GLY A 82 0.78 8.03 6.38
C GLY A 82 0.18 9.37 6.80
N GLU A 83 0.26 10.35 5.89
CA GLU A 83 -0.27 11.69 6.14
C GLU A 83 -1.80 11.68 6.29
N PHE A 84 -2.28 12.45 7.29
CA PHE A 84 -3.68 12.83 7.42
C PHE A 84 -3.87 14.31 7.06
N THR A 85 -4.75 14.57 6.10
CA THR A 85 -5.17 15.91 5.72
C THR A 85 -6.58 16.17 6.27
N ALA A 86 -6.70 17.14 7.19
CA ALA A 86 -7.98 17.55 7.77
C ALA A 86 -8.92 18.18 6.73
N ALA A 87 -10.23 18.08 6.96
CA ALA A 87 -11.21 18.81 6.17
C ALA A 87 -11.09 20.32 6.42
N ALA A 88 -10.94 21.12 5.36
CA ALA A 88 -10.77 22.57 5.48
C ALA A 88 -12.05 23.30 5.93
N ASN A 89 -13.22 22.73 5.65
CA ASN A 89 -14.53 23.23 6.03
C ASN A 89 -15.57 22.08 5.92
N ASN A 90 -16.85 22.36 6.17
CA ASN A 90 -17.88 21.32 6.22
C ASN A 90 -18.15 20.64 4.86
N ASP A 91 -17.85 21.32 3.75
CA ASP A 91 -18.05 20.82 2.39
C ASP A 91 -16.79 20.17 1.81
N ALA A 92 -15.67 20.20 2.55
CA ALA A 92 -14.39 19.62 2.12
C ALA A 92 -14.22 18.18 2.62
N HIS A 93 -13.48 17.37 1.87
CA HIS A 93 -13.14 16.01 2.26
C HIS A 93 -11.84 15.99 3.07
N ALA A 94 -11.82 15.25 4.18
CA ALA A 94 -10.58 14.84 4.84
C ALA A 94 -9.99 13.62 4.12
N ILE A 95 -8.68 13.42 4.26
CA ILE A 95 -7.96 12.30 3.63
C ILE A 95 -7.05 11.64 4.67
N ALA A 96 -7.13 10.32 4.81
CA ALA A 96 -6.15 9.51 5.52
C ALA A 96 -5.39 8.63 4.53
N ASN A 97 -4.07 8.64 4.58
CA ASN A 97 -3.23 7.78 3.77
C ASN A 97 -2.62 6.68 4.62
N TYR A 98 -2.51 5.49 4.05
CA TYR A 98 -1.84 4.34 4.65
C TYR A 98 -0.99 3.63 3.61
N SER A 99 0.02 2.90 4.05
CA SER A 99 0.86 2.12 3.14
C SER A 99 1.30 0.79 3.73
N ALA A 100 1.44 -0.22 2.89
CA ALA A 100 1.97 -1.53 3.27
C ALA A 100 2.90 -2.07 2.19
N ILE A 101 4.06 -2.56 2.61
CA ILE A 101 4.97 -3.31 1.73
C ILE A 101 4.57 -4.79 1.82
N LEU A 102 4.23 -5.38 0.67
CA LEU A 102 3.67 -6.72 0.56
C LEU A 102 4.50 -7.58 -0.38
N ILE A 103 4.52 -8.89 -0.13
CA ILE A 103 5.11 -9.86 -1.06
C ILE A 103 4.31 -9.81 -2.37
N PRO A 104 4.96 -9.79 -3.55
CA PRO A 104 4.27 -9.81 -4.83
C PRO A 104 3.36 -11.03 -4.94
N GLN A 105 2.08 -10.81 -5.23
CA GLN A 105 1.09 -11.88 -5.22
C GLN A 105 -0.18 -11.52 -5.99
N THR A 106 -0.90 -12.55 -6.39
CA THR A 106 -2.24 -12.46 -6.99
C THR A 106 -3.26 -12.92 -5.96
N ILE A 107 -4.10 -12.01 -5.49
CA ILE A 107 -5.17 -12.29 -4.51
C ILE A 107 -6.47 -12.50 -5.28
N THR A 108 -6.88 -13.75 -5.40
CA THR A 108 -8.12 -14.14 -6.10
C THR A 108 -9.34 -14.06 -5.19
N GLU A 109 -9.16 -14.22 -3.87
CA GLU A 109 -10.24 -14.21 -2.89
C GLU A 109 -9.83 -13.44 -1.63
N GLY A 110 -10.80 -12.78 -1.01
CA GLY A 110 -10.62 -12.19 0.32
C GLY A 110 -9.87 -10.86 0.38
N PHE A 111 -9.46 -10.28 -0.76
CA PHE A 111 -8.88 -8.93 -0.80
C PHE A 111 -9.86 -7.91 -0.26
N ARG A 112 -9.48 -7.26 0.84
CA ARG A 112 -10.33 -6.29 1.54
C ARG A 112 -9.50 -5.30 2.34
N VAL A 113 -10.11 -4.18 2.65
CA VAL A 113 -9.64 -3.23 3.66
C VAL A 113 -10.74 -3.08 4.70
N GLU A 114 -10.41 -3.35 5.95
CA GLU A 114 -11.33 -3.22 7.09
C GLU A 114 -10.75 -2.28 8.13
N PHE A 115 -11.59 -1.42 8.70
CA PHE A 115 -11.16 -0.43 9.67
C PHE A 115 -12.34 0.02 10.54
N GLU A 116 -12.03 0.61 11.69
CA GLU A 116 -13.02 1.06 12.65
C GLU A 116 -13.05 2.58 12.73
N ILE A 117 -14.25 3.17 12.72
CA ILE A 117 -14.46 4.58 13.06
C ILE A 117 -15.54 4.64 14.14
N ASN A 118 -15.21 5.19 15.32
CA ASN A 118 -16.14 5.38 16.43
C ASN A 118 -16.93 4.11 16.82
N GLY A 119 -16.26 2.95 16.92
CA GLY A 119 -16.91 1.68 17.25
C GLY A 119 -17.62 0.97 16.09
N LYS A 120 -17.70 1.59 14.91
CA LYS A 120 -18.30 0.99 13.72
C LYS A 120 -17.25 0.44 12.78
N ILE A 121 -17.42 -0.82 12.40
CA ILE A 121 -16.55 -1.51 11.45
C ILE A 121 -17.00 -1.21 10.02
N TYR A 122 -16.09 -0.72 9.20
CA TYR A 122 -16.22 -0.54 7.77
C TYR A 122 -15.40 -1.62 7.07
N VAL A 123 -16.00 -2.28 6.08
CA VAL A 123 -15.32 -3.31 5.30
C VAL A 123 -15.55 -3.03 3.83
N TRP A 124 -14.49 -2.69 3.11
CA TRP A 124 -14.50 -2.73 1.65
C TRP A 124 -13.94 -4.06 1.19
N ARG A 125 -14.68 -4.80 0.36
CA ARG A 125 -14.24 -6.05 -0.27
C ARG A 125 -14.08 -5.83 -1.77
N ALA A 126 -13.03 -6.40 -2.34
CA ALA A 126 -12.93 -6.51 -3.78
C ALA A 126 -14.14 -7.27 -4.34
N PRO A 127 -14.71 -6.84 -5.49
CA PRO A 127 -15.75 -7.61 -6.17
C PRO A 127 -15.27 -9.03 -6.51
N GLU A 128 -16.17 -10.01 -6.49
CA GLU A 128 -15.84 -11.43 -6.70
C GLU A 128 -15.13 -11.71 -8.05
N ASN A 129 -15.34 -10.86 -9.05
CA ASN A 129 -14.73 -10.97 -10.37
C ASN A 129 -13.44 -10.13 -10.53
N VAL A 130 -12.97 -9.47 -9.47
CA VAL A 130 -11.78 -8.63 -9.49
C VAL A 130 -10.66 -9.34 -8.74
N THR A 131 -9.60 -9.67 -9.47
CA THR A 131 -8.35 -10.16 -8.91
C THR A 131 -7.43 -8.99 -8.60
N ALA A 132 -6.85 -8.96 -7.39
CA ALA A 132 -5.85 -7.96 -7.03
C ALA A 132 -4.44 -8.51 -7.29
N THR A 133 -3.73 -7.92 -8.26
CA THR A 133 -2.37 -8.31 -8.61
C THR A 133 -1.40 -7.28 -8.08
N LEU A 134 -0.65 -7.64 -7.03
CA LEU A 134 0.40 -6.83 -6.44
C LEU A 134 1.73 -7.22 -7.08
N GLU A 135 2.13 -6.48 -8.11
CA GLU A 135 3.35 -6.75 -8.87
C GLU A 135 4.62 -6.29 -8.11
N ALA A 136 5.71 -7.03 -8.31
CA ALA A 136 7.04 -6.67 -7.82
C ALA A 136 7.49 -5.34 -8.40
N GLY A 137 8.17 -4.51 -7.60
CA GLY A 137 8.73 -3.23 -8.03
C GLY A 137 7.67 -2.17 -8.39
N LYS A 138 6.40 -2.41 -8.07
CA LYS A 138 5.31 -1.45 -8.31
C LYS A 138 4.73 -0.92 -7.01
N LYS A 139 4.27 0.32 -7.09
CA LYS A 139 3.36 0.91 -6.13
C LYS A 139 1.95 0.93 -6.69
N HIS A 140 1.01 0.46 -5.89
CA HIS A 140 -0.42 0.44 -6.16
C HIS A 140 -1.10 1.50 -5.30
N LEU A 141 -2.16 2.11 -5.80
CA LEU A 141 -2.99 3.06 -5.06
C LEU A 141 -4.44 2.58 -5.12
N LEU A 142 -4.96 2.15 -3.97
CA LEU A 142 -6.37 1.90 -3.75
C LEU A 142 -7.00 3.15 -3.13
N THR A 143 -7.95 3.77 -3.83
CA THR A 143 -8.72 4.90 -3.28
C THR A 143 -10.08 4.40 -2.79
N LEU A 144 -10.40 4.66 -1.53
CA LEU A 144 -11.67 4.37 -0.90
C LEU A 144 -12.37 5.68 -0.52
N THR A 145 -13.68 5.73 -0.71
CA THR A 145 -14.54 6.78 -0.15
C THR A 145 -15.39 6.17 0.95
N VAL A 146 -15.33 6.77 2.15
CA VAL A 146 -16.12 6.37 3.30
C VAL A 146 -17.20 7.41 3.56
N GLY A 147 -18.46 6.99 3.59
CA GLY A 147 -19.58 7.78 4.13
C GLY A 147 -19.94 7.28 5.52
N LYS A 148 -20.94 7.88 6.15
CA LYS A 148 -21.38 7.46 7.50
C LYS A 148 -21.83 5.99 7.57
N ASP A 149 -22.36 5.45 6.48
CA ASP A 149 -22.95 4.11 6.42
C ASP A 149 -22.41 3.20 5.33
N PHE A 150 -21.40 3.64 4.59
CA PHE A 150 -20.84 2.85 3.49
C PHE A 150 -19.35 3.09 3.32
N VAL A 151 -18.70 2.16 2.65
CA VAL A 151 -17.37 2.34 2.07
C VAL A 151 -17.40 1.79 0.66
N LYS A 152 -16.82 2.52 -0.29
CA LYS A 152 -16.75 2.11 -1.70
C LYS A 152 -15.37 2.42 -2.28
N ALA A 153 -14.95 1.64 -3.28
CA ALA A 153 -13.74 1.96 -4.03
C ALA A 153 -14.02 3.01 -5.11
N GLY A 154 -13.05 3.89 -5.35
CA GLY A 154 -13.02 4.82 -6.47
C GLY A 154 -12.20 4.27 -7.65
N SER A 155 -10.92 4.00 -7.44
CA SER A 155 -10.03 3.40 -8.46
C SER A 155 -8.88 2.62 -7.82
N ILE A 156 -8.31 1.69 -8.59
CA ILE A 156 -7.03 1.04 -8.31
C ILE A 156 -6.07 1.42 -9.44
N GLN A 157 -4.90 1.96 -9.09
CA GLN A 157 -3.88 2.38 -10.05
C GLN A 157 -2.55 1.74 -9.70
N ALA A 158 -1.73 1.40 -10.70
CA ALA A 158 -0.39 0.85 -10.51
C ALA A 158 0.64 1.70 -11.25
N SER A 159 1.80 1.91 -10.64
CA SER A 159 2.93 2.64 -11.22
C SER A 159 4.26 2.08 -10.72
N PRO A 160 5.39 2.35 -11.38
CA PRO A 160 6.70 1.94 -10.87
C PRO A 160 6.94 2.48 -9.45
N TRP A 161 7.51 1.64 -8.60
CA TRP A 161 8.03 2.08 -7.32
C TRP A 161 9.42 2.64 -7.55
N VAL A 162 9.50 3.97 -7.50
CA VAL A 162 10.76 4.72 -7.57
C VAL A 162 10.89 5.48 -6.26
N GLU A 163 12.08 5.47 -5.67
CA GLU A 163 12.37 6.27 -4.47
C GLU A 163 12.22 7.77 -4.76
N GLY A 164 11.83 8.55 -3.74
CA GLY A 164 12.03 10.00 -3.77
C GLY A 164 13.53 10.29 -3.64
N THR A 165 14.02 11.34 -4.29
CA THR A 165 15.44 11.72 -4.28
C THR A 165 15.96 11.84 -2.84
N GLY A 166 16.74 10.87 -2.36
CA GLY A 166 17.18 10.78 -0.98
C GLY A 166 18.51 10.03 -0.82
N ALA A 167 19.51 10.79 -0.37
CA ALA A 167 20.87 10.45 0.08
C ALA A 167 21.80 9.67 -0.86
N THR A 168 22.88 10.36 -1.27
CA THR A 168 24.15 9.73 -1.64
C THR A 168 24.62 8.85 -0.49
N LEU A 169 24.99 7.61 -0.77
CA LEU A 169 25.78 6.80 0.17
C LEU A 169 27.14 7.49 0.34
N GLU A 170 27.33 8.23 1.43
CA GLU A 170 28.64 8.69 1.84
C GLU A 170 29.44 7.43 2.28
N THR A 171 30.43 7.05 1.47
CA THR A 171 31.43 6.06 1.89
C THR A 171 32.53 6.79 2.64
N GLU A 172 32.75 6.46 3.92
CA GLU A 172 34.00 6.80 4.63
C GLU A 172 35.22 6.09 4.01
#